data_AF-A0A521TR92-F1
#
_entry.id   AF-A0A521TR92-F1
#
_cell.length_a   1.000
_cell.length_b   1.000
_cell.length_c   1.000
_cell.angle_alpha   90.00
_cell.angle_beta   90.00
_cell.angle_gamma   90.00
#
_symmetry.space_group_name_H-M   'P 1'
#
loop_
_entity.id
_entity.type
_entity.pdbx_description
1 polymer ?
#
loop_
_entity_poly.entity_id
_entity_poly.type
_entity_poly.pdbx_seq_one_letter_code
_entity_poly.pdbx_strand_id
1 'polypeptide(L)'
;MTEREGTYPTCPPTLDLLEYLEGRIDSLGSAAAENHIATCPVCADALRRMSEGTHQPAPYLGTQRPEVPDDIRRVSGIRAARFREALSSPQPSVACFADVWSTRVSERSGGQVDDPDLVPRLVVVLVAEGKSYGSFGRAINVAPVSTETDYCSDLDLLVGEFESSLPFPFMVEVWNEVPMLSTQLNRKVGALAESLKPALTLAYEAHVGAQVDLTGLVGRVGPAMVGRDDPRLEFQERDSDACGYLRQPLLRLALGGPATQGRQAEAAPEARSARREFADTAPPGDEAAAIEAGSSDGERFVLVSGTALRRARQRRHLQVGEVAALLTKTGYPFNAKQVFDLERDSAAQLERSVAEAIARTLAVGVEDIRSGTQIGRQERFMALLRRPRIMARIEERARSTGNQMRQLQNSLAAAMMAAPLRSRGEMTDDEWEGWVLEHMESWSP
;
A
#
# COMPACT_ATOMS: atom_id res chain seq x y z
N MET A 1 19.67 -30.38 -6.28
CA MET A 1 20.96 -30.13 -6.93
C MET A 1 21.06 -31.08 -8.10
N THR A 2 20.69 -30.61 -9.29
CA THR A 2 20.88 -31.35 -10.54
C THR A 2 22.33 -31.19 -10.97
N GLU A 3 23.04 -32.29 -11.10
CA GLU A 3 24.41 -32.34 -11.62
C GLU A 3 24.41 -31.73 -13.02
N ARG A 4 25.06 -30.58 -13.21
CA ARG A 4 25.25 -29.97 -14.53
C ARG A 4 26.22 -30.85 -15.30
N GLU A 5 25.79 -31.54 -16.36
CA GLU A 5 26.73 -32.19 -17.27
C GLU A 5 27.60 -31.11 -17.93
N GLY A 6 28.93 -31.25 -17.83
CA GLY A 6 29.93 -30.18 -17.98
C GLY A 6 30.21 -29.68 -19.40
N THR A 7 29.19 -29.28 -20.17
CA THR A 7 29.36 -28.59 -21.45
C THR A 7 28.27 -27.53 -21.67
N TYR A 8 28.63 -26.37 -22.21
CA TYR A 8 27.68 -25.36 -22.68
C TYR A 8 27.34 -25.62 -24.17
N PRO A 9 26.14 -26.17 -24.50
CA PRO A 9 25.74 -26.40 -25.89
C PRO A 9 25.43 -25.09 -26.65
N THR A 10 25.17 -24.00 -25.92
CA THR A 10 24.94 -22.65 -26.42
C THR A 10 25.85 -21.67 -25.69
N CYS A 11 25.91 -20.40 -26.13
CA CYS A 11 26.68 -19.39 -25.40
C CYS A 11 26.24 -19.33 -23.92
N PRO A 12 27.18 -19.42 -22.96
CA PRO A 12 26.86 -19.24 -21.55
C PRO A 12 26.28 -17.84 -21.28
N PRO A 13 25.39 -17.69 -20.28
CA PRO A 13 24.92 -16.38 -19.83
C PRO A 13 26.10 -15.45 -19.47
N THR A 14 25.91 -14.14 -19.64
CA THR A 14 26.94 -13.13 -19.28
C THR A 14 27.38 -13.26 -17.82
N LEU A 15 26.47 -13.62 -16.92
CA LEU A 15 26.78 -13.84 -15.50
C LEU A 15 27.77 -15.00 -15.29
N ASP A 16 27.59 -16.12 -15.98
CA ASP A 16 28.49 -17.28 -15.88
C ASP A 16 29.90 -16.94 -16.43
N LEU A 17 29.99 -16.11 -17.47
CA LEU A 17 31.27 -15.61 -17.99
C LEU A 17 31.97 -14.65 -17.00
N LEU A 18 31.20 -13.82 -16.28
CA LEU A 18 31.73 -12.96 -15.21
C LEU A 18 32.20 -13.77 -14.01
N GLU A 19 31.42 -14.75 -13.56
CA GLU A 19 31.81 -15.65 -12.47
C GLU A 19 33.03 -16.51 -12.83
N TYR A 20 33.14 -16.94 -14.10
CA TYR A 20 34.34 -17.60 -14.62
C TYR A 20 35.55 -16.65 -14.56
N LEU A 21 35.42 -15.41 -15.04
CA LEU A 21 36.49 -14.41 -15.03
C LEU A 21 36.98 -14.10 -13.60
N GLU A 22 36.07 -14.04 -12.64
CA GLU A 22 36.37 -13.72 -11.24
C GLU A 22 36.80 -14.95 -10.41
N GLY A 23 36.83 -16.14 -11.01
CA GLY A 23 37.17 -17.39 -10.33
C GLY A 23 36.13 -17.83 -9.28
N ARG A 24 34.87 -17.41 -9.45
CA ARG A 24 33.74 -17.73 -8.56
C ARG A 24 32.91 -18.94 -9.01
N ILE A 25 33.07 -19.39 -10.25
CA ILE A 25 32.40 -20.61 -10.75
C ILE A 25 33.09 -21.88 -10.23
N ASP A 26 32.34 -22.97 -10.04
CA ASP A 26 32.91 -24.25 -9.64
C ASP A 26 33.84 -24.85 -10.71
N SER A 27 34.62 -25.86 -10.36
CA SER A 27 35.62 -26.46 -11.26
C SER A 27 35.01 -27.06 -12.54
N LEU A 28 33.75 -27.50 -12.47
CA LEU A 28 33.07 -28.13 -13.61
C LEU A 28 32.56 -27.06 -14.59
N GLY A 29 31.94 -26.00 -14.07
CA GLY A 29 31.51 -24.84 -14.85
C GLY A 29 32.70 -24.08 -15.44
N SER A 30 33.83 -24.02 -14.72
CA SER A 30 35.08 -23.46 -15.24
C SER A 30 35.59 -24.21 -16.47
N ALA A 31 35.66 -25.55 -16.40
CA ALA A 31 36.06 -26.37 -17.55
C ALA A 31 35.09 -26.28 -18.73
N ALA A 32 33.78 -26.20 -18.45
CA ALA A 32 32.76 -26.03 -19.48
C ALA A 32 32.86 -24.66 -20.17
N ALA A 33 33.08 -23.58 -19.41
CA ALA A 33 33.29 -22.24 -19.92
C ALA A 33 34.56 -22.17 -20.77
N GLU A 34 35.69 -22.72 -20.29
CA GLU A 34 36.96 -22.79 -21.04
C GLU A 34 36.81 -23.46 -22.40
N ASN A 35 36.17 -24.63 -22.44
CA ASN A 35 35.99 -25.38 -23.67
C ASN A 35 35.08 -24.63 -24.67
N HIS A 36 34.03 -23.97 -24.17
CA HIS A 36 33.15 -23.15 -25.00
C HIS A 36 33.85 -21.88 -25.50
N ILE A 37 34.56 -21.16 -24.64
CA ILE A 37 35.31 -19.95 -24.98
C ILE A 37 36.37 -20.25 -26.05
N ALA A 38 37.02 -21.41 -25.98
CA ALA A 38 38.02 -21.85 -26.98
C ALA A 38 37.43 -22.06 -28.39
N THR A 39 36.12 -22.30 -28.50
CA THR A 39 35.45 -22.63 -29.77
C THR A 39 34.45 -21.57 -30.24
N CYS A 40 34.02 -20.67 -29.36
CA CYS A 40 33.05 -19.62 -29.65
C CYS A 40 33.71 -18.23 -29.69
N PRO A 41 33.92 -17.62 -30.88
CA PRO A 41 34.58 -16.32 -30.99
C PRO A 41 33.79 -15.17 -30.35
N VAL A 42 32.46 -15.30 -30.22
CA VAL A 42 31.60 -14.31 -29.56
C VAL A 42 31.87 -14.28 -28.05
N CYS A 43 31.91 -15.44 -27.40
CA CYS A 43 32.20 -15.54 -25.97
C CYS A 43 33.65 -15.20 -25.66
N ALA A 44 34.60 -15.57 -26.53
CA ALA A 44 35.99 -15.16 -26.40
C ALA A 44 36.16 -13.63 -26.46
N ASP A 45 35.48 -12.94 -27.39
CA ASP A 45 35.53 -11.48 -27.47
C ASP A 45 34.81 -10.81 -26.29
N ALA A 46 33.69 -11.38 -25.83
CA ALA A 46 32.98 -10.90 -24.64
C ALA A 46 33.85 -11.00 -23.37
N LEU A 47 34.48 -12.17 -23.15
CA LEU A 47 35.38 -12.38 -22.02
C LEU A 47 36.60 -11.46 -22.08
N ARG A 48 37.17 -11.28 -23.29
CA ARG A 48 38.27 -10.34 -23.51
C ARG A 48 37.88 -8.92 -23.08
N ARG A 49 36.73 -8.41 -23.54
CA ARG A 49 36.21 -7.07 -23.16
C ARG A 49 35.97 -6.93 -21.66
N MET A 50 35.49 -7.98 -21.00
CA MET A 50 35.30 -8.01 -19.54
C MET A 50 36.64 -8.03 -18.79
N SER A 51 37.61 -8.84 -19.24
CA SER A 51 38.94 -9.00 -18.65
C SER A 51 39.84 -7.77 -18.80
N GLU A 52 39.71 -7.04 -19.91
CA GLU A 52 40.47 -5.83 -20.19
C GLU A 52 40.01 -4.66 -19.31
N GLY A 53 39.02 -4.85 -18.42
CA GLY A 53 38.47 -3.80 -17.57
C GLY A 53 37.87 -2.64 -18.36
N THR A 54 37.67 -2.83 -19.66
CA THR A 54 37.18 -1.83 -20.61
C THR A 54 35.65 -1.76 -20.55
N HIS A 55 35.12 -1.46 -19.37
CA HIS A 55 34.12 -0.41 -19.26
C HIS A 55 34.80 0.97 -19.21
N GLN A 56 35.87 1.17 -19.98
CA GLN A 56 35.99 2.45 -20.64
C GLN A 56 34.82 2.48 -21.63
N PRO A 57 33.78 3.30 -21.41
CA PRO A 57 32.81 3.56 -22.47
C PRO A 57 33.64 3.83 -23.71
N ALA A 58 33.33 3.15 -24.82
CA ALA A 58 34.07 3.26 -26.09
C ALA A 58 34.62 4.68 -26.19
N PRO A 59 35.96 4.89 -26.20
CA PRO A 59 36.53 6.21 -26.07
C PRO A 59 35.77 7.06 -27.04
N TYR A 60 35.07 8.05 -26.49
CA TYR A 60 34.25 8.96 -27.25
C TYR A 60 35.22 9.54 -28.28
N LEU A 61 35.20 9.00 -29.50
CA LEU A 61 36.17 9.29 -30.55
C LEU A 61 35.81 10.69 -31.05
N GLY A 62 36.23 11.68 -30.27
CA GLY A 62 35.77 13.05 -30.33
C GLY A 62 35.70 13.64 -28.93
N THR A 63 36.68 14.44 -28.56
CA THR A 63 36.67 15.35 -27.39
C THR A 63 35.56 16.41 -27.45
N GLN A 64 34.72 16.37 -28.48
CA GLN A 64 33.51 17.16 -28.57
C GLN A 64 32.36 16.25 -28.13
N ARG A 65 31.86 16.46 -26.91
CA ARG A 65 30.47 16.10 -26.61
C ARG A 65 29.65 16.67 -27.79
N PRO A 66 28.90 15.87 -28.55
CA PRO A 66 28.01 16.40 -29.56
C PRO A 66 27.21 17.49 -28.88
N GLU A 67 27.31 18.70 -29.42
CA GLU A 67 26.51 19.78 -28.92
C GLU A 67 25.07 19.33 -29.04
N VAL A 68 24.45 19.06 -27.90
CA VAL A 68 23.03 18.72 -27.85
C VAL A 68 22.32 19.91 -28.50
N PRO A 69 21.61 19.70 -29.62
CA PRO A 69 20.92 20.79 -30.31
C PRO A 69 20.09 21.65 -29.35
N ASP A 70 20.09 22.96 -29.55
CA ASP A 70 19.49 23.92 -28.61
C ASP A 70 17.99 23.71 -28.40
N ASP A 71 17.30 23.20 -29.42
CA ASP A 71 15.91 22.77 -29.34
C ASP A 71 15.74 21.58 -28.39
N ILE A 72 16.61 20.57 -28.45
CA ILE A 72 16.61 19.43 -27.51
C ILE A 72 16.94 19.89 -26.09
N ARG A 73 17.93 20.79 -25.91
CA ARG A 73 18.25 21.38 -24.60
C ARG A 73 17.05 22.14 -24.03
N ARG A 74 16.37 22.94 -24.86
CA ARG A 74 15.19 23.71 -24.47
C ARG A 74 14.02 22.80 -24.08
N VAL A 75 13.69 21.80 -24.90
CA VAL A 75 12.61 20.83 -24.62
C VAL A 75 12.91 20.04 -23.33
N SER A 76 14.15 19.58 -23.17
CA SER A 76 14.59 18.88 -21.95
C SER A 76 14.51 19.78 -20.72
N GLY A 77 14.88 21.06 -20.84
CA GLY A 77 14.76 22.04 -19.76
C GLY A 77 13.32 22.27 -19.32
N ILE A 78 12.39 22.39 -20.27
CA ILE A 78 10.95 22.53 -19.99
C ILE A 78 10.41 21.26 -19.32
N ARG A 79 10.75 20.07 -19.83
CA ARG A 79 10.35 18.78 -19.25
C ARG A 79 10.89 18.62 -17.83
N ALA A 80 12.17 18.94 -17.59
CA ALA A 80 12.80 18.87 -16.28
C ALA A 80 12.20 19.88 -15.28
N ALA A 81 11.81 21.08 -15.74
CA ALA A 81 11.13 22.06 -14.90
C ALA A 81 9.76 21.55 -14.45
N ARG A 82 8.94 21.04 -15.39
CA ARG A 82 7.63 20.42 -15.07
C ARG A 82 7.76 19.24 -14.13
N PHE A 83 8.77 18.38 -14.36
CA PHE A 83 9.05 17.27 -13.47
C PHE A 83 9.44 17.74 -12.07
N ARG A 84 10.29 18.76 -11.92
CA ARG A 84 10.64 19.33 -10.61
C ARG A 84 9.46 19.97 -9.89
N GLU A 85 8.56 20.61 -10.62
CA GLU A 85 7.32 21.19 -10.09
C GLU A 85 6.36 20.11 -9.58
N ALA A 86 6.18 19.03 -10.35
CA ALA A 86 5.49 17.82 -9.89
C ALA A 86 6.19 17.20 -8.68
N LEU A 87 7.53 17.25 -8.65
CA LEU A 87 8.36 16.85 -7.51
C LEU A 87 8.30 17.82 -6.31
N SER A 88 7.64 18.96 -6.42
CA SER A 88 7.46 19.90 -5.30
C SER A 88 6.00 20.01 -4.85
N SER A 89 5.07 19.47 -5.65
CA SER A 89 3.64 19.52 -5.37
C SER A 89 3.26 18.69 -4.14
N PRO A 90 2.33 19.18 -3.28
CA PRO A 90 1.78 18.43 -2.16
C PRO A 90 1.30 17.05 -2.59
N GLN A 91 1.72 16.03 -1.86
CA GLN A 91 1.37 14.65 -2.18
C GLN A 91 0.02 14.30 -1.57
N PRO A 92 -0.91 13.69 -2.33
CA PRO A 92 -2.13 13.18 -1.74
C PRO A 92 -1.80 12.08 -0.71
N SER A 93 -2.58 12.01 0.37
CA SER A 93 -2.40 11.00 1.42
C SER A 93 -3.08 9.66 1.09
N VAL A 94 -3.93 9.64 0.07
CA VAL A 94 -4.74 8.49 -0.33
C VAL A 94 -4.51 8.25 -1.81
N ALA A 95 -4.15 7.01 -2.16
CA ALA A 95 -4.06 6.56 -3.53
C ALA A 95 -5.46 6.37 -4.12
N CYS A 96 -5.65 6.76 -5.38
CA CYS A 96 -6.90 6.55 -6.11
C CYS A 96 -6.68 5.61 -7.30
N PHE A 97 -7.77 5.00 -7.79
CA PHE A 97 -7.74 4.20 -9.01
C PHE A 97 -7.15 4.99 -10.19
N ALA A 98 -6.29 4.32 -10.96
CA ALA A 98 -5.56 4.87 -12.11
C ALA A 98 -4.55 5.99 -11.77
N ASP A 99 -4.24 6.21 -10.49
CA ASP A 99 -3.10 7.04 -10.13
C ASP A 99 -1.78 6.32 -10.47
N VAL A 100 -0.81 7.09 -10.94
CA VAL A 100 0.55 6.60 -11.21
C VAL A 100 1.47 7.03 -10.07
N TRP A 101 2.12 6.05 -9.46
CA TRP A 101 2.98 6.25 -8.30
C TRP A 101 4.35 5.64 -8.52
N SER A 102 5.38 6.29 -7.96
CA SER A 102 6.65 5.64 -7.68
C SER A 102 6.55 4.84 -6.38
N THR A 103 7.29 3.75 -6.30
CA THR A 103 7.36 2.89 -5.11
C THR A 103 8.62 3.16 -4.31
N ARG A 104 8.64 2.70 -3.06
CA ARG A 104 9.83 2.65 -2.21
C ARG A 104 10.42 1.25 -2.28
N VAL A 105 11.73 1.17 -2.43
CA VAL A 105 12.46 -0.03 -2.04
C VAL A 105 12.47 -0.01 -0.52
N SER A 106 11.72 -0.92 0.09
CA SER A 106 11.55 -0.98 1.55
C SER A 106 12.92 -1.10 2.22
N GLU A 107 13.43 -0.02 2.82
CA GLU A 107 14.54 -0.10 3.77
C GLU A 107 14.13 -1.07 4.89
N ARG A 108 14.77 -2.25 4.94
CA ARG A 108 14.58 -3.16 6.08
C ARG A 108 14.86 -2.36 7.35
N SER A 109 13.93 -2.40 8.29
CA SER A 109 14.07 -1.79 9.61
C SER A 109 15.23 -2.47 10.35
N GLY A 110 16.47 -2.03 10.13
CA GLY A 110 17.65 -2.53 10.85
C GLY A 110 18.97 -2.61 10.09
N GLY A 111 19.04 -2.36 8.79
CA GLY A 111 20.31 -2.42 8.08
C GLY A 111 20.12 -2.54 6.57
N GLN A 112 20.98 -1.81 5.86
CA GLN A 112 21.20 -1.76 4.41
C GLN A 112 20.49 -2.87 3.62
N VAL A 113 19.61 -2.47 2.68
CA VAL A 113 19.15 -3.38 1.63
C VAL A 113 20.32 -3.49 0.66
N ASP A 114 21.17 -4.49 0.86
CA ASP A 114 22.31 -4.81 -0.03
C ASP A 114 21.88 -5.59 -1.27
N ASP A 115 20.62 -5.43 -1.72
CA ASP A 115 20.23 -5.88 -3.05
C ASP A 115 20.29 -4.66 -3.98
N PRO A 116 21.46 -4.39 -4.60
CA PRO A 116 21.64 -3.25 -5.49
C PRO A 116 20.73 -3.32 -6.72
N ASP A 117 20.13 -4.48 -6.99
CA ASP A 117 19.29 -4.71 -8.16
C ASP A 117 17.83 -4.30 -7.93
N LEU A 118 17.44 -4.00 -6.68
CA LEU A 118 16.11 -3.47 -6.38
C LEU A 118 16.01 -1.99 -6.74
N VAL A 119 15.33 -1.72 -7.85
CA VAL A 119 15.07 -0.36 -8.34
C VAL A 119 13.62 0.05 -8.05
N PRO A 120 13.37 1.29 -7.56
CA PRO A 120 12.03 1.83 -7.45
C PRO A 120 11.24 1.72 -8.76
N ARG A 121 10.05 1.13 -8.70
CA ARG A 121 9.15 0.99 -9.85
C ARG A 121 8.10 2.08 -9.93
N LEU A 122 7.68 2.41 -11.14
CA LEU A 122 6.42 3.10 -11.38
C LEU A 122 5.29 2.06 -11.43
N VAL A 123 4.17 2.38 -10.80
CA VAL A 123 2.99 1.51 -10.72
C VAL A 123 1.71 2.31 -10.93
N VAL A 124 0.69 1.67 -11.49
CA VAL A 124 -0.68 2.18 -11.58
C VAL A 124 -1.55 1.47 -10.55
N VAL A 125 -2.34 2.23 -9.80
CA VAL A 125 -3.25 1.68 -8.80
C VAL A 125 -4.48 1.07 -9.48
N LEU A 126 -4.67 -0.24 -9.33
CA LEU A 126 -5.82 -0.99 -9.86
C LEU A 126 -6.94 -1.09 -8.82
N VAL A 127 -6.59 -1.27 -7.54
CA VAL A 127 -7.54 -1.30 -6.42
C VAL A 127 -6.97 -0.49 -5.27
N ALA A 128 -7.62 0.64 -4.96
CA ALA A 128 -7.21 1.55 -3.88
C ALA A 128 -7.75 1.15 -2.50
N GLU A 129 -8.75 0.27 -2.46
CA GLU A 129 -9.47 -0.10 -1.25
C GLU A 129 -9.28 -1.58 -0.93
N GLY A 130 -8.35 -1.87 -0.01
CA GLY A 130 -8.19 -3.21 0.55
C GLY A 130 -8.11 -3.19 2.08
N LYS A 131 -7.83 -4.38 2.64
CA LYS A 131 -7.74 -4.60 4.09
C LYS A 131 -6.72 -3.64 4.72
N SER A 132 -7.10 -3.00 5.82
CA SER A 132 -6.20 -2.18 6.64
C SER A 132 -5.30 -3.06 7.50
N TYR A 133 -4.00 -2.74 7.53
CA TYR A 133 -2.98 -3.34 8.38
C TYR A 133 -2.45 -2.32 9.41
N GLY A 134 -3.32 -1.39 9.86
CA GLY A 134 -2.99 -0.37 10.86
C GLY A 134 -1.89 0.57 10.38
N SER A 135 -0.82 0.71 11.16
CA SER A 135 0.33 1.57 10.85
C SER A 135 1.06 1.23 9.54
N PHE A 136 0.90 0.00 9.03
CA PHE A 136 1.50 -0.44 7.77
C PHE A 136 0.70 0.00 6.53
N GLY A 137 -0.46 0.64 6.71
CA GLY A 137 -1.31 1.10 5.63
C GLY A 137 -2.34 0.06 5.19
N ARG A 138 -2.86 0.22 3.97
CA ARG A 138 -3.88 -0.67 3.39
C ARG A 138 -3.25 -1.58 2.35
N ALA A 139 -3.76 -2.80 2.21
CA ALA A 139 -3.52 -3.57 1.00
C ALA A 139 -4.15 -2.84 -0.18
N ILE A 140 -3.39 -2.72 -1.26
CA ILE A 140 -3.81 -2.19 -2.55
C ILE A 140 -3.27 -3.12 -3.64
N ASN A 141 -3.95 -3.14 -4.78
CA ASN A 141 -3.47 -3.86 -5.96
C ASN A 141 -2.95 -2.84 -6.97
N VAL A 142 -1.77 -3.10 -7.51
CA VAL A 142 -1.14 -2.24 -8.49
C VAL A 142 -0.64 -3.05 -9.69
N ALA A 143 -0.53 -2.40 -10.85
CA ALA A 143 0.18 -2.94 -12.00
C ALA A 143 1.47 -2.13 -12.22
N PRO A 144 2.62 -2.78 -12.45
CA PRO A 144 3.84 -2.12 -12.90
C PRO A 144 3.65 -1.35 -14.21
N VAL A 145 4.49 -0.34 -14.40
CA VAL A 145 4.58 0.44 -15.64
C VAL A 145 5.91 0.12 -16.33
N SER A 146 5.85 -0.23 -17.60
CA SER A 146 7.03 -0.45 -18.45
C SER A 146 7.04 0.45 -19.68
N THR A 147 8.22 0.91 -20.05
CA THR A 147 8.47 1.67 -21.28
C THR A 147 8.82 0.77 -22.46
N GLU A 148 8.99 -0.53 -22.25
CA GLU A 148 9.29 -1.51 -23.31
C GLU A 148 8.00 -1.94 -24.02
N THR A 149 7.28 -0.98 -24.60
CA THR A 149 5.94 -1.18 -25.19
C THR A 149 5.89 -2.20 -26.33
N ASP A 150 7.04 -2.55 -26.90
CA ASP A 150 7.18 -3.57 -27.93
C ASP A 150 6.87 -5.00 -27.40
N TYR A 151 6.94 -5.21 -26.08
CA TYR A 151 6.59 -6.49 -25.44
C TYR A 151 5.13 -6.56 -24.96
N CYS A 152 4.30 -5.60 -25.35
CA CYS A 152 2.89 -5.56 -24.96
C CYS A 152 2.13 -6.85 -25.36
N SER A 153 1.44 -7.44 -24.39
CA SER A 153 0.57 -8.61 -24.50
C SER A 153 -0.91 -8.22 -24.49
N ASP A 154 -1.81 -9.20 -24.63
CA ASP A 154 -3.26 -9.03 -24.64
C ASP A 154 -3.87 -8.58 -23.30
N LEU A 155 -3.07 -8.56 -22.24
CA LEU A 155 -3.42 -8.04 -20.92
C LEU A 155 -2.63 -6.78 -20.54
N ASP A 156 -1.76 -6.27 -21.41
CA ASP A 156 -1.04 -5.01 -21.18
C ASP A 156 -1.84 -3.84 -21.77
N LEU A 157 -2.10 -2.81 -20.98
CA LEU A 157 -2.77 -1.61 -21.48
C LEU A 157 -1.74 -0.58 -21.98
N LEU A 158 -1.71 -0.33 -23.30
CA LEU A 158 -0.94 0.74 -23.90
C LEU A 158 -1.51 2.11 -23.54
N VAL A 159 -0.62 3.00 -23.12
CA VAL A 159 -0.92 4.39 -22.76
C VAL A 159 -0.08 5.31 -23.65
N GLY A 160 -0.75 6.10 -24.50
CA GLY A 160 -0.08 7.08 -25.35
C GLY A 160 0.50 8.27 -24.55
N GLU A 161 1.42 9.02 -25.18
CA GLU A 161 2.12 10.17 -24.59
C GLU A 161 1.17 11.25 -24.01
N PHE A 162 -0.07 11.34 -24.51
CA PHE A 162 -1.06 12.33 -24.09
C PHE A 162 -2.24 11.74 -23.30
N GLU A 163 -2.21 10.45 -23.02
CA GLU A 163 -3.27 9.77 -22.28
C GLU A 163 -2.94 9.62 -20.79
N SER A 164 -1.86 10.24 -20.33
CA SER A 164 -1.49 10.34 -18.92
C SER A 164 -0.81 11.67 -18.61
N SER A 165 -0.51 11.90 -17.33
CA SER A 165 0.34 13.03 -16.92
C SER A 165 1.83 12.84 -17.22
N LEU A 166 2.27 11.64 -17.61
CA LEU A 166 3.66 11.35 -17.94
C LEU A 166 3.96 11.71 -19.40
N PRO A 167 5.13 12.31 -19.70
CA PRO A 167 5.45 12.83 -21.03
C PRO A 167 6.08 11.77 -21.96
N PHE A 168 5.67 10.51 -21.83
CA PHE A 168 6.17 9.39 -22.62
C PHE A 168 5.12 8.28 -22.68
N PRO A 169 5.08 7.49 -23.77
CA PRO A 169 4.22 6.32 -23.85
C PRO A 169 4.75 5.19 -22.94
N PHE A 170 3.85 4.37 -22.43
CA PHE A 170 4.18 3.20 -21.61
C PHE A 170 3.06 2.17 -21.69
N MET A 171 3.31 0.98 -21.14
CA MET A 171 2.28 -0.03 -20.91
C MET A 171 2.06 -0.23 -19.41
N VAL A 172 0.80 -0.48 -19.04
CA VAL A 172 0.41 -0.92 -17.70
C VAL A 172 0.31 -2.43 -17.72
N GLU A 173 1.16 -3.09 -16.93
CA GLU A 173 1.28 -4.54 -16.90
C GLU A 173 0.20 -5.18 -16.03
N VAL A 174 -1.04 -5.25 -16.54
CA VAL A 174 -2.18 -5.74 -15.76
C VAL A 174 -2.02 -7.22 -15.43
N TRP A 175 -1.38 -8.01 -16.29
CA TRP A 175 -1.06 -9.41 -16.01
C TRP A 175 -0.10 -9.58 -14.82
N ASN A 176 0.75 -8.57 -14.56
CA ASN A 176 1.74 -8.55 -13.49
C ASN A 176 1.19 -7.83 -12.25
N GLU A 177 -0.09 -8.04 -11.94
CA GLU A 177 -0.70 -7.44 -10.76
C GLU A 177 0.06 -7.83 -9.48
N VAL A 178 0.34 -6.82 -8.65
CA VAL A 178 1.03 -7.00 -7.39
C VAL A 178 0.23 -6.41 -6.23
N PRO A 179 -0.23 -7.25 -5.29
CA PRO A 179 -0.83 -6.76 -4.07
C PRO A 179 0.29 -6.27 -3.14
N MET A 180 0.18 -5.04 -2.64
CA MET A 180 1.19 -4.39 -1.80
C MET A 180 0.57 -3.51 -0.72
N LEU A 181 1.39 -2.98 0.19
CA LEU A 181 0.94 -2.00 1.19
C LEU A 181 0.99 -0.59 0.62
N SER A 182 -0.02 0.22 0.91
CA SER A 182 -0.09 1.62 0.48
C SER A 182 1.07 2.48 1.03
N THR A 183 1.72 2.07 2.12
CA THR A 183 2.90 2.76 2.68
C THR A 183 4.18 2.55 1.86
N GLN A 184 4.19 1.56 0.97
CA GLN A 184 5.27 1.34 0.00
C GLN A 184 5.14 2.28 -1.21
N LEU A 185 4.02 2.98 -1.39
CA LEU A 185 3.95 4.08 -2.34
C LEU A 185 4.82 5.24 -1.84
N ASN A 186 5.65 5.78 -2.73
CA ASN A 186 6.51 6.91 -2.40
C ASN A 186 5.84 8.23 -2.77
N ARG A 187 5.59 8.39 -4.07
CA ARG A 187 5.19 9.66 -4.65
C ARG A 187 4.25 9.46 -5.83
N LYS A 188 3.15 10.20 -5.85
CA LYS A 188 2.28 10.31 -7.01
C LYS A 188 3.00 11.12 -8.08
N VAL A 189 3.25 10.50 -9.22
CA VAL A 189 3.90 11.12 -10.38
C VAL A 189 2.90 11.51 -11.46
N GLY A 190 1.68 10.98 -11.40
CA GLY A 190 0.63 11.30 -12.36
C GLY A 190 -0.67 10.55 -12.13
N ALA A 191 -1.52 10.57 -13.14
CA ALA A 191 -2.70 9.71 -13.29
C ALA A 191 -2.95 9.44 -14.78
N LEU A 192 -3.65 8.35 -15.07
CA LEU A 192 -4.18 8.11 -16.41
C LEU A 192 -5.35 9.08 -16.70
N ALA A 193 -5.56 9.42 -17.97
CA ALA A 193 -6.71 10.19 -18.40
C ALA A 193 -8.02 9.46 -18.09
N GLU A 194 -9.10 10.21 -17.82
CA GLU A 194 -10.42 9.63 -17.53
C GLU A 194 -10.92 8.70 -18.65
N SER A 195 -10.57 9.00 -19.90
CA SER A 195 -10.91 8.16 -21.06
C SER A 195 -10.26 6.78 -21.06
N LEU A 196 -9.16 6.58 -20.33
CA LEU A 196 -8.48 5.28 -20.21
C LEU A 196 -9.04 4.41 -19.09
N LYS A 197 -9.68 5.00 -18.08
CA LYS A 197 -10.16 4.26 -16.91
C LYS A 197 -11.09 3.10 -17.28
N PRO A 198 -12.06 3.23 -18.21
CA PRO A 198 -12.88 2.10 -18.64
C PRO A 198 -12.05 0.96 -19.25
N ALA A 199 -11.05 1.27 -20.06
CA ALA A 199 -10.17 0.26 -20.65
C ALA A 199 -9.31 -0.43 -19.58
N LEU A 200 -8.77 0.32 -18.62
CA LEU A 200 -8.03 -0.27 -17.49
C LEU A 200 -8.93 -1.19 -16.64
N THR A 201 -10.18 -0.77 -16.37
CA THR A 201 -11.16 -1.60 -15.67
C THR A 201 -11.43 -2.89 -16.44
N LEU A 202 -11.70 -2.83 -17.75
CA LEU A 202 -11.95 -4.01 -18.56
C LEU A 202 -10.75 -4.97 -18.60
N ALA A 203 -9.53 -4.45 -18.77
CA ALA A 203 -8.31 -5.25 -18.76
C ALA A 203 -8.10 -5.94 -17.40
N TYR A 204 -8.35 -5.23 -16.30
CA TYR A 204 -8.23 -5.78 -14.95
C TYR A 204 -9.31 -6.81 -14.63
N GLU A 205 -10.56 -6.54 -15.00
CA GLU A 205 -11.68 -7.48 -14.86
C GLU A 205 -11.42 -8.78 -15.64
N ALA A 206 -10.93 -8.67 -16.88
CA ALA A 206 -10.53 -9.81 -17.68
C ALA A 206 -9.39 -10.61 -17.01
N HIS A 207 -8.37 -9.92 -16.51
CA HIS A 207 -7.23 -10.54 -15.81
C HIS A 207 -7.67 -11.34 -14.58
N VAL A 208 -8.60 -10.81 -13.77
CA VAL A 208 -9.14 -11.53 -12.59
C VAL A 208 -10.20 -12.59 -12.95
N GLY A 209 -10.41 -12.85 -14.24
CA GLY A 209 -11.26 -13.94 -14.74
C GLY A 209 -12.74 -13.58 -14.89
N ALA A 210 -13.11 -12.31 -14.85
CA ALA A 210 -14.48 -11.89 -15.14
C ALA A 210 -14.81 -12.07 -16.63
N GLN A 211 -16.06 -12.45 -16.93
CA GLN A 211 -16.55 -12.49 -18.30
C GLN A 211 -16.94 -11.09 -18.75
N VAL A 212 -16.06 -10.42 -19.48
CA VAL A 212 -16.25 -9.05 -19.99
C VAL A 212 -16.08 -9.01 -21.51
N ASP A 213 -16.75 -8.05 -22.15
CA ASP A 213 -16.57 -7.78 -23.58
C ASP A 213 -15.28 -6.99 -23.81
N LEU A 214 -14.29 -7.64 -24.43
CA LEU A 214 -12.97 -7.05 -24.71
C LEU A 214 -12.96 -6.12 -25.93
N THR A 215 -14.11 -5.88 -26.58
CA THR A 215 -14.19 -4.97 -27.73
C THR A 215 -13.69 -3.56 -27.37
N GLY A 216 -13.86 -3.13 -26.11
CA GLY A 216 -13.32 -1.85 -25.60
C GLY A 216 -11.80 -1.77 -25.49
N LEU A 217 -11.09 -2.89 -25.63
CA LEU A 217 -9.62 -2.98 -25.57
C LEU A 217 -8.96 -3.02 -26.96
N VAL A 218 -9.74 -3.11 -28.04
CA VAL A 218 -9.21 -3.22 -29.41
C VAL A 218 -8.30 -2.04 -29.73
N GLY A 219 -7.06 -2.35 -30.13
CA GLY A 219 -6.03 -1.36 -30.43
C GLY A 219 -5.36 -0.72 -29.21
N ARG A 220 -5.70 -1.15 -28.00
CA ARG A 220 -5.09 -0.68 -26.74
C ARG A 220 -4.28 -1.76 -26.02
N VAL A 221 -4.46 -3.01 -26.38
CA VAL A 221 -3.67 -4.14 -25.88
C VAL A 221 -2.86 -4.76 -27.00
N GLY A 222 -1.81 -5.48 -26.64
CA GLY A 222 -0.96 -6.21 -27.57
C GLY A 222 -1.64 -7.49 -28.08
N PRO A 223 -0.99 -8.21 -29.02
CA PRO A 223 -1.49 -9.50 -29.45
C PRO A 223 -1.34 -10.54 -28.34
N ALA A 224 -2.20 -11.56 -28.34
CA ALA A 224 -2.03 -12.70 -27.44
C ALA A 224 -0.65 -13.34 -27.62
N MET A 225 -0.07 -13.85 -26.54
CA MET A 225 1.16 -14.64 -26.62
C MET A 225 0.88 -16.02 -27.20
N VAL A 226 1.74 -16.46 -28.12
CA VAL A 226 1.54 -17.72 -28.85
C VAL A 226 2.75 -18.62 -28.69
N GLY A 227 2.55 -19.74 -28.00
CA GLY A 227 3.59 -20.76 -27.82
C GLY A 227 4.59 -20.42 -26.70
N ARG A 228 5.52 -21.35 -26.46
CA ARG A 228 6.55 -21.23 -25.41
C ARG A 228 7.81 -20.47 -25.88
N ASP A 229 7.95 -20.27 -27.18
CA ASP A 229 9.09 -19.58 -27.79
C ASP A 229 8.83 -18.08 -27.99
N ASP A 230 7.73 -17.55 -27.45
CA ASP A 230 7.41 -16.12 -27.52
C ASP A 230 8.40 -15.32 -26.65
N PRO A 231 9.19 -14.39 -27.22
CA PRO A 231 10.21 -13.65 -26.46
C PRO A 231 9.61 -12.79 -25.34
N ARG A 232 8.31 -12.49 -25.40
CA ARG A 232 7.62 -11.79 -24.31
C ARG A 232 7.58 -12.60 -23.02
N LEU A 233 7.68 -13.93 -23.08
CA LEU A 233 7.72 -14.77 -21.89
C LEU A 233 8.94 -14.46 -21.02
N GLU A 234 10.13 -14.35 -21.62
CA GLU A 234 11.36 -14.00 -20.91
C GLU A 234 11.25 -12.59 -20.29
N PHE A 235 10.66 -11.64 -21.03
CA PHE A 235 10.35 -10.31 -20.52
C PHE A 235 9.43 -10.37 -19.28
N GLN A 236 8.33 -11.13 -19.38
CA GLN A 236 7.34 -11.25 -18.30
C GLN A 236 7.92 -11.94 -17.06
N GLU A 237 8.71 -13.00 -17.22
CA GLU A 237 9.38 -13.68 -16.09
C GLU A 237 10.32 -12.71 -15.37
N ARG A 238 11.18 -12.02 -16.13
CA ARG A 238 12.13 -11.04 -15.59
C ARG A 238 11.43 -9.90 -14.85
N ASP A 239 10.36 -9.33 -15.40
CA ASP A 239 9.68 -8.20 -14.74
C ASP A 239 8.81 -8.65 -13.55
N SER A 240 8.24 -9.86 -13.60
CA SER A 240 7.55 -10.44 -12.45
C SER A 240 8.50 -10.66 -11.27
N ASP A 241 9.69 -11.22 -11.52
CA ASP A 241 10.73 -11.39 -10.51
C ASP A 241 11.17 -10.05 -9.92
N ALA A 242 11.40 -9.06 -10.80
CA ALA A 242 11.83 -7.74 -10.37
C ALA A 242 10.75 -6.96 -9.59
N CYS A 243 9.47 -7.28 -9.78
CA CYS A 243 8.36 -6.73 -9.01
C CYS A 243 8.04 -7.54 -7.74
N GLY A 244 8.67 -8.71 -7.56
CA GLY A 244 8.44 -9.62 -6.44
C GLY A 244 8.64 -8.98 -5.06
N TYR A 245 9.52 -7.97 -4.93
CA TYR A 245 9.73 -7.28 -3.65
C TYR A 245 8.50 -6.51 -3.17
N LEU A 246 7.61 -6.06 -4.08
CA LEU A 246 6.46 -5.23 -3.74
C LEU A 246 5.42 -5.99 -2.90
N ARG A 247 5.23 -7.29 -3.15
CA ARG A 247 4.28 -8.14 -2.40
C ARG A 247 4.79 -8.62 -1.03
N GLN A 248 6.10 -8.66 -0.84
CA GLN A 248 6.71 -9.27 0.33
C GLN A 248 6.24 -8.68 1.68
N PRO A 249 6.16 -7.35 1.86
CA PRO A 249 5.68 -6.78 3.12
C PRO A 249 4.25 -7.18 3.48
N LEU A 250 3.36 -7.18 2.49
CA LEU A 250 1.97 -7.60 2.68
C LEU A 250 1.88 -9.09 3.04
N LEU A 251 2.60 -9.96 2.34
CA LEU A 251 2.62 -11.39 2.61
C LEU A 251 3.11 -11.71 4.03
N ARG A 252 4.16 -11.03 4.50
CA ARG A 252 4.66 -11.20 5.88
C ARG A 252 3.60 -10.87 6.94
N LEU A 253 2.85 -9.78 6.72
CA LEU A 253 1.76 -9.39 7.62
C LEU A 253 0.56 -10.36 7.54
N ALA A 254 0.22 -10.81 6.34
CA ALA A 254 -0.91 -11.73 6.11
C ALA A 254 -0.67 -13.12 6.72
N LEU A 255 0.57 -13.62 6.67
CA LEU A 255 0.94 -14.94 7.21
C LEU A 255 1.18 -14.93 8.73
N GLY A 256 0.93 -13.82 9.42
CA GLY A 256 1.20 -13.70 10.86
C GLY A 256 2.68 -13.84 11.21
N GLY A 257 3.58 -13.59 10.23
CA GLY A 257 5.01 -13.60 10.47
C GLY A 257 5.32 -12.61 11.60
N PRO A 258 6.23 -12.95 12.53
CA PRO A 258 6.56 -12.07 13.63
C PRO A 258 7.00 -10.74 13.01
N ALA A 259 6.23 -9.67 13.25
CA ALA A 259 6.72 -8.32 13.06
C ALA A 259 8.01 -8.27 13.88
N THR A 260 9.16 -8.34 13.21
CA THR A 260 10.46 -8.49 13.86
C THR A 260 10.53 -7.49 15.00
N GLN A 261 10.71 -8.04 16.19
CA GLN A 261 10.93 -7.35 17.47
C GLN A 261 12.25 -6.55 17.41
N GLY A 262 12.36 -5.63 16.47
CA GLY A 262 13.47 -4.68 16.36
C GLY A 262 13.29 -3.54 17.36
N ARG A 263 13.38 -3.86 18.66
CA ARG A 263 13.89 -3.00 19.75
C ARG A 263 13.71 -3.67 21.12
N GLN A 264 14.36 -4.82 21.33
CA GLN A 264 14.87 -5.21 22.63
C GLN A 264 16.17 -5.99 22.43
N ALA A 265 17.31 -5.29 22.46
CA ALA A 265 18.63 -5.76 22.89
C ALA A 265 19.72 -4.90 22.23
N GLU A 266 19.93 -3.70 22.77
CA GLU A 266 21.25 -3.04 22.78
C GLU A 266 21.20 -1.81 23.70
N ALA A 267 21.28 -2.07 25.00
CA ALA A 267 22.04 -1.27 25.97
C ALA A 267 22.23 -2.13 27.22
N ALA A 268 23.51 -2.30 27.58
CA ALA A 268 24.08 -3.27 28.48
C ALA A 268 23.87 -2.93 29.99
N PRO A 269 24.37 -3.77 30.93
CA PRO A 269 23.86 -3.94 32.29
C PRO A 269 24.65 -3.17 33.35
N GLU A 270 24.03 -2.19 34.02
CA GLU A 270 24.54 -1.63 35.29
C GLU A 270 23.39 -1.16 36.19
N ALA A 271 22.72 -2.08 36.90
CA ALA A 271 21.89 -1.74 38.07
C ALA A 271 21.48 -3.00 38.86
N ARG A 272 22.44 -3.87 39.21
CA ARG A 272 22.26 -4.88 40.27
C ARG A 272 23.17 -4.55 41.44
N SER A 273 22.92 -3.41 42.08
CA SER A 273 23.43 -3.06 43.41
C SER A 273 22.62 -1.91 43.98
N ALA A 274 21.37 -2.17 44.37
CA ALA A 274 20.64 -1.44 45.41
C ALA A 274 19.20 -1.97 45.51
N ARG A 275 18.95 -2.76 46.57
CA ARG A 275 17.67 -3.04 47.26
C ARG A 275 17.60 -4.49 47.74
N ARG A 276 18.50 -4.80 48.69
CA ARG A 276 18.08 -5.44 49.94
C ARG A 276 17.54 -4.33 50.85
N GLU A 277 16.66 -4.73 51.77
CA GLU A 277 15.97 -3.90 52.78
C GLU A 277 14.66 -3.27 52.28
N PHE A 278 13.59 -4.06 52.33
CA PHE A 278 12.50 -3.83 53.28
C PHE A 278 11.70 -5.13 53.39
N ALA A 279 11.89 -5.81 54.53
CA ALA A 279 11.01 -6.86 55.00
C ALA A 279 9.83 -6.24 55.75
N ASP A 280 8.76 -7.03 55.83
CA ASP A 280 7.71 -7.00 56.86
C ASP A 280 6.78 -5.79 56.89
N THR A 281 5.58 -5.99 56.32
CA THR A 281 4.31 -5.83 57.05
C THR A 281 3.15 -6.31 56.16
N ALA A 282 2.70 -7.54 56.40
CA ALA A 282 1.35 -7.98 56.04
C ALA A 282 0.45 -7.80 57.27
N PRO A 283 -0.82 -7.40 57.09
CA PRO A 283 -1.88 -7.82 57.99
C PRO A 283 -2.88 -8.77 57.29
N PRO A 284 -3.64 -9.57 58.07
CA PRO A 284 -4.39 -10.73 57.61
C PRO A 284 -5.89 -10.43 57.34
N GLY A 285 -6.58 -11.38 56.69
CA GLY A 285 -8.04 -11.49 56.57
C GLY A 285 -8.57 -10.96 55.23
N ASP A 286 -9.46 -11.60 54.47
CA ASP A 286 -10.38 -12.70 54.74
C ASP A 286 -10.66 -13.48 53.44
N GLU A 287 -10.49 -14.80 53.46
CA GLU A 287 -11.10 -15.73 52.52
C GLU A 287 -12.51 -16.08 53.03
N ALA A 288 -13.54 -15.36 52.57
CA ALA A 288 -14.93 -15.80 52.64
C ALA A 288 -15.85 -14.93 51.77
N ALA A 289 -15.96 -15.23 50.47
CA ALA A 289 -17.17 -15.02 49.66
C ALA A 289 -16.94 -15.53 48.22
N ALA A 290 -16.88 -16.84 48.07
CA ALA A 290 -17.28 -17.48 46.82
C ALA A 290 -18.74 -17.89 47.00
N ILE A 291 -19.64 -17.33 46.18
CA ILE A 291 -20.87 -17.91 45.59
C ILE A 291 -21.77 -16.75 45.12
N GLU A 292 -22.25 -16.88 43.88
CA GLU A 292 -23.35 -16.13 43.24
C GLU A 292 -23.09 -14.73 42.66
N ALA A 293 -22.43 -14.72 41.50
CA ALA A 293 -22.99 -14.07 40.32
C ALA A 293 -22.52 -14.83 39.08
N GLY A 294 -23.44 -15.32 38.26
CA GLY A 294 -23.13 -15.91 36.96
C GLY A 294 -22.47 -14.87 36.06
N SER A 295 -21.14 -14.79 36.09
CA SER A 295 -20.39 -13.99 35.14
C SER A 295 -20.43 -14.74 33.82
N SER A 296 -21.25 -14.26 32.89
CA SER A 296 -20.98 -14.47 31.48
C SER A 296 -19.49 -14.15 31.26
N ASP A 297 -18.84 -14.94 30.41
CA ASP A 297 -17.45 -14.78 30.00
C ASP A 297 -17.35 -13.43 29.26
N GLY A 298 -17.30 -12.35 30.05
CA GLY A 298 -17.44 -10.99 29.59
C GLY A 298 -16.25 -10.67 28.71
N GLU A 299 -16.52 -10.17 27.51
CA GLU A 299 -15.51 -9.84 26.50
C GLU A 299 -14.22 -9.28 27.13
N ARG A 300 -13.20 -10.13 27.24
CA ARG A 300 -11.90 -9.78 27.86
C ARG A 300 -11.21 -8.65 27.10
N PHE A 301 -11.54 -8.51 25.82
CA PHE A 301 -11.01 -7.49 24.93
C PHE A 301 -12.12 -6.63 24.33
N VAL A 302 -11.85 -5.36 24.18
CA VAL A 302 -12.69 -4.37 23.52
C VAL A 302 -11.93 -3.81 22.33
N LEU A 303 -12.58 -3.75 21.17
CA LEU A 303 -12.04 -3.00 20.03
C LEU A 303 -12.31 -1.51 20.26
N VAL A 304 -11.28 -0.68 20.22
CA VAL A 304 -11.34 0.77 20.47
C VAL A 304 -11.04 1.51 19.16
N SER A 305 -11.87 2.49 18.79
CA SER A 305 -11.67 3.29 17.58
C SER A 305 -10.72 4.44 17.84
N GLY A 306 -9.60 4.52 17.11
CA GLY A 306 -8.64 5.62 17.25
C GLY A 306 -9.25 6.99 16.95
N THR A 307 -10.18 7.07 15.99
CA THR A 307 -10.89 8.32 15.68
C THR A 307 -11.84 8.76 16.80
N ALA A 308 -12.46 7.82 17.51
CA ALA A 308 -13.32 8.11 18.67
C ALA A 308 -12.47 8.56 19.86
N LEU A 309 -11.35 7.87 20.11
CA LEU A 309 -10.38 8.19 21.15
C LEU A 309 -9.80 9.59 20.95
N ARG A 310 -9.35 9.92 19.72
CA ARG A 310 -8.85 11.26 19.37
C ARG A 310 -9.91 12.34 19.59
N ARG A 311 -11.16 12.09 19.19
CA ARG A 311 -12.27 13.04 19.41
C ARG A 311 -12.54 13.27 20.89
N ALA A 312 -12.61 12.21 21.68
CA ALA A 312 -12.81 12.29 23.13
C ALA A 312 -11.67 13.07 23.81
N ARG A 313 -10.42 12.84 23.40
CA ARG A 313 -9.26 13.63 23.85
C ARG A 313 -9.37 15.11 23.47
N GLN A 314 -9.69 15.41 22.22
CA GLN A 314 -9.79 16.79 21.74
C GLN A 314 -10.90 17.57 22.47
N ARG A 315 -12.03 16.94 22.81
CA ARG A 315 -13.10 17.56 23.63
C ARG A 315 -12.64 17.91 25.05
N ARG A 316 -11.68 17.15 25.59
CA ARG A 316 -11.06 17.40 26.90
C ARG A 316 -9.91 18.39 26.83
N HIS A 317 -9.55 18.88 25.64
CA HIS A 317 -8.38 19.74 25.39
C HIS A 317 -7.05 19.14 25.89
N LEU A 318 -6.97 17.81 25.98
CA LEU A 318 -5.76 17.12 26.43
C LEU A 318 -4.80 16.91 25.26
N GLN A 319 -3.51 17.07 25.50
CA GLN A 319 -2.45 16.61 24.61
C GLN A 319 -2.24 15.11 24.76
N VAL A 320 -1.66 14.48 23.74
CA VAL A 320 -1.37 13.03 23.75
C VAL A 320 -0.47 12.65 24.93
N GLY A 321 0.54 13.48 25.24
CA GLY A 321 1.42 13.26 26.38
C GLY A 321 0.73 13.36 27.74
N GLU A 322 -0.30 14.20 27.87
CA GLU A 322 -1.07 14.34 29.11
C GLU A 322 -1.95 13.10 29.36
N VAL A 323 -2.58 12.56 28.32
CA VAL A 323 -3.33 11.30 28.41
C VAL A 323 -2.41 10.15 28.85
N ALA A 324 -1.22 10.04 28.25
CA ALA A 324 -0.22 9.04 28.62
C ALA A 324 0.24 9.16 30.09
N ALA A 325 0.48 10.39 30.55
CA ALA A 325 0.84 10.65 31.95
C ALA A 325 -0.28 10.27 32.93
N LEU A 326 -1.54 10.57 32.59
CA LEU A 326 -2.72 10.22 33.41
C LEU A 326 -2.96 8.71 33.48
N LEU A 327 -2.77 8.00 32.37
CA LEU A 327 -2.84 6.53 32.33
C LEU A 327 -1.72 5.91 33.17
N THR A 328 -0.49 6.40 33.04
CA THR A 328 0.65 5.94 33.84
C THR A 328 0.41 6.15 35.33
N LYS A 329 -0.14 7.32 35.71
CA LYS A 329 -0.50 7.61 37.11
C LYS A 329 -1.57 6.67 37.67
N THR A 330 -2.43 6.09 36.82
CA THR A 330 -3.47 5.13 37.22
C THR A 330 -3.04 3.67 37.10
N GLY A 331 -1.74 3.41 36.90
CA GLY A 331 -1.16 2.07 36.88
C GLY A 331 -1.05 1.43 35.50
N TYR A 332 -1.36 2.15 34.42
CA TYR A 332 -1.28 1.66 33.04
C TYR A 332 -0.08 2.32 32.34
N PRO A 333 1.04 1.60 32.11
CA PRO A 333 2.28 2.20 31.61
C PRO A 333 2.16 2.58 30.12
N PHE A 334 1.61 3.76 29.85
CA PHE A 334 1.46 4.34 28.52
C PHE A 334 2.44 5.49 28.32
N ASN A 335 3.12 5.51 27.18
CA ASN A 335 3.85 6.67 26.70
C ASN A 335 3.06 7.43 25.62
N ALA A 336 3.49 8.65 25.30
CA ALA A 336 2.81 9.51 24.32
C ALA A 336 2.72 8.85 22.93
N LYS A 337 3.75 8.09 22.52
CA LYS A 337 3.75 7.38 21.23
C LYS A 337 2.65 6.31 21.19
N GLN A 338 2.47 5.53 22.25
CA GLN A 338 1.42 4.50 22.32
C GLN A 338 0.02 5.11 22.22
N VAL A 339 -0.24 6.23 22.90
CA VAL A 339 -1.53 6.93 22.78
C VAL A 339 -1.72 7.49 21.37
N PHE A 340 -0.67 8.04 20.75
CA PHE A 340 -0.73 8.51 19.37
C PHE A 340 -1.01 7.38 18.36
N ASP A 341 -0.35 6.23 18.53
CA ASP A 341 -0.56 5.05 17.68
C ASP A 341 -2.00 4.54 17.82
N LEU A 342 -2.54 4.49 19.05
CA LEU A 342 -3.96 4.17 19.29
C LEU A 342 -4.92 5.14 18.59
N GLU A 343 -4.61 6.44 18.52
CA GLU A 343 -5.44 7.43 17.81
C GLU A 343 -5.39 7.29 16.28
N ARG A 344 -4.31 6.72 15.75
CA ARG A 344 -4.11 6.53 14.32
C ARG A 344 -4.77 5.25 13.80
N ASP A 345 -4.86 4.24 14.66
CA ASP A 345 -5.45 2.95 14.29
C ASP A 345 -6.97 3.05 14.10
N SER A 346 -7.48 2.44 13.04
CA SER A 346 -8.92 2.40 12.75
C SER A 346 -9.69 1.63 13.83
N ALA A 347 -9.08 0.57 14.36
CA ALA A 347 -9.55 -0.20 15.49
C ALA A 347 -8.34 -0.88 16.18
N ALA A 348 -8.19 -0.66 17.49
CA ALA A 348 -7.17 -1.30 18.31
C ALA A 348 -7.83 -2.25 19.31
N GLN A 349 -7.37 -3.50 19.38
CA GLN A 349 -7.87 -4.46 20.37
C GLN A 349 -7.15 -4.24 21.70
N LEU A 350 -7.89 -3.83 22.73
CA LEU A 350 -7.36 -3.57 24.06
C LEU A 350 -8.03 -4.48 25.08
N GLU A 351 -7.31 -4.83 26.14
CA GLU A 351 -7.95 -5.45 27.30
C GLU A 351 -9.01 -4.49 27.87
N ARG A 352 -10.16 -5.03 28.29
CA ARG A 352 -11.30 -4.22 28.74
C ARG A 352 -10.93 -3.23 29.84
N SER A 353 -10.11 -3.67 30.80
CA SER A 353 -9.59 -2.83 31.89
C SER A 353 -8.81 -1.60 31.38
N VAL A 354 -8.00 -1.78 30.34
CA VAL A 354 -7.23 -0.71 29.68
C VAL A 354 -8.16 0.25 28.93
N ALA A 355 -9.12 -0.28 28.18
CA ALA A 355 -10.11 0.53 27.46
C ALA A 355 -10.94 1.40 28.43
N GLU A 356 -11.37 0.82 29.56
CA GLU A 356 -12.08 1.55 30.61
C GLU A 356 -11.20 2.60 31.29
N ALA A 357 -9.91 2.34 31.50
CA ALA A 357 -8.98 3.33 32.04
C ALA A 357 -8.79 4.53 31.09
N ILE A 358 -8.70 4.27 29.78
CA ILE A 358 -8.68 5.31 28.75
C ILE A 358 -9.99 6.10 28.78
N ALA A 359 -11.14 5.43 28.77
CA ALA A 359 -12.45 6.07 28.79
C ALA A 359 -12.62 6.98 30.01
N ARG A 360 -12.26 6.50 31.21
CA ARG A 360 -12.26 7.31 32.44
C ARG A 360 -11.33 8.51 32.36
N THR A 361 -10.12 8.35 31.81
CA THR A 361 -9.16 9.46 31.63
C THR A 361 -9.73 10.56 30.72
N LEU A 362 -10.48 10.14 29.69
CA LEU A 362 -11.13 11.02 28.72
C LEU A 362 -12.53 11.50 29.16
N ALA A 363 -13.00 11.08 30.34
CA ALA A 363 -14.33 11.36 30.87
C ALA A 363 -15.48 11.00 29.90
N VAL A 364 -15.39 9.81 29.30
CA VAL A 364 -16.41 9.19 28.43
C VAL A 364 -16.67 7.74 28.86
N GLY A 365 -17.76 7.14 28.39
CA GLY A 365 -18.02 5.71 28.57
C GLY A 365 -17.12 4.86 27.67
N VAL A 366 -16.88 3.60 28.04
CA VAL A 366 -16.09 2.67 27.19
C VAL A 366 -16.76 2.44 25.83
N GLU A 367 -18.10 2.47 25.80
CA GLU A 367 -18.90 2.37 24.57
C GLU A 367 -18.72 3.58 23.63
N ASP A 368 -18.37 4.76 24.16
CA ASP A 368 -18.13 5.97 23.34
C ASP A 368 -16.82 5.89 22.54
N ILE A 369 -15.87 5.08 23.03
CA ILE A 369 -14.57 4.85 22.36
C ILE A 369 -14.49 3.46 21.73
N ARG A 370 -15.44 2.58 22.01
CA ARG A 370 -15.54 1.27 21.38
C ARG A 370 -15.66 1.48 19.88
N SER A 371 -14.77 0.84 19.12
CA SER A 371 -15.06 0.53 17.74
C SER A 371 -16.21 -0.46 17.80
N GLY A 372 -17.45 0.04 17.77
CA GLY A 372 -18.57 -0.82 17.45
C GLY A 372 -18.16 -1.63 16.22
N THR A 373 -18.61 -2.90 16.14
CA THR A 373 -18.82 -3.51 14.82
C THR A 373 -19.39 -2.38 13.98
N GLN A 374 -18.63 -1.92 12.99
CA GLN A 374 -19.12 -0.87 12.12
C GLN A 374 -20.39 -1.45 11.55
N ILE A 375 -21.53 -1.07 12.12
CA ILE A 375 -22.70 -0.79 11.33
C ILE A 375 -22.11 0.17 10.31
N GLY A 376 -21.78 -0.36 9.13
CA GLY A 376 -20.97 0.35 8.14
C GLY A 376 -21.55 1.75 8.00
N ARG A 377 -20.75 2.77 7.69
CA ARG A 377 -21.27 4.14 7.50
C ARG A 377 -22.56 4.12 6.66
N GLN A 378 -22.63 3.21 5.68
CA GLN A 378 -23.82 2.79 4.97
C GLN A 378 -24.98 2.27 5.84
N GLU A 379 -24.81 1.24 6.66
CA GLU A 379 -25.88 0.73 7.55
C GLU A 379 -26.36 1.79 8.56
N ARG A 380 -25.48 2.67 9.07
CA ARG A 380 -25.86 3.77 9.97
C ARG A 380 -26.73 4.78 9.21
N PHE A 381 -26.35 5.10 7.97
CA PHE A 381 -27.17 5.94 7.11
C PHE A 381 -28.49 5.26 6.74
N MET A 382 -28.50 3.95 6.48
CA MET A 382 -29.74 3.22 6.24
C MET A 382 -30.66 3.21 7.48
N ALA A 383 -30.10 3.11 8.69
CA ALA A 383 -30.87 3.24 9.93
C ALA A 383 -31.42 4.66 10.11
N LEU A 384 -30.63 5.67 9.78
CA LEU A 384 -31.04 7.07 9.80
C LEU A 384 -32.16 7.35 8.80
N LEU A 385 -32.02 6.88 7.55
CA LEU A 385 -33.04 7.02 6.51
C LEU A 385 -34.35 6.29 6.83
N ARG A 386 -34.34 5.33 7.75
CA ARG A 386 -35.54 4.65 8.27
C ARG A 386 -36.24 5.42 9.40
N ARG A 387 -35.69 6.55 9.87
CA ARG A 387 -36.36 7.37 10.89
C ARG A 387 -37.70 7.88 10.34
N PRO A 388 -38.79 7.90 11.15
CA PRO A 388 -40.13 8.24 10.66
C PRO A 388 -40.23 9.59 9.94
N ARG A 389 -39.51 10.61 10.42
CA ARG A 389 -39.53 11.95 9.83
C ARG A 389 -38.90 11.98 8.43
N ILE A 390 -37.76 11.30 8.26
CA ILE A 390 -37.08 11.21 6.98
C ILE A 390 -37.89 10.34 6.02
N MET A 391 -38.39 9.18 6.47
CA MET A 391 -39.25 8.31 5.66
C MET A 391 -40.48 9.04 5.12
N ALA A 392 -41.21 9.78 5.96
CA ALA A 392 -42.38 10.55 5.54
C ALA A 392 -42.03 11.57 4.45
N ARG A 393 -40.86 12.21 4.58
CA ARG A 393 -40.36 13.18 3.60
C ARG A 393 -39.99 12.47 2.29
N ILE A 394 -39.27 11.34 2.33
CA ILE A 394 -38.93 10.54 1.15
C ILE A 394 -40.19 10.09 0.40
N GLU A 395 -41.22 9.64 1.12
CA GLU A 395 -42.51 9.24 0.54
C GLU A 395 -43.24 10.40 -0.14
N GLU A 396 -43.22 11.59 0.45
CA GLU A 396 -43.76 12.81 -0.17
C GLU A 396 -43.00 13.18 -1.46
N ARG A 397 -41.67 13.08 -1.44
CA ARG A 397 -40.83 13.35 -2.61
C ARG A 397 -41.02 12.30 -3.71
N ALA A 398 -41.11 11.03 -3.35
CA ALA A 398 -41.40 9.93 -4.27
C ALA A 398 -42.71 10.18 -5.03
N ARG A 399 -43.77 10.54 -4.29
CA ARG A 399 -45.09 10.86 -4.87
C ARG A 399 -45.05 12.08 -5.79
N SER A 400 -44.38 13.16 -5.40
CA SER A 400 -44.35 14.40 -6.20
C SER A 400 -43.49 14.30 -7.47
N THR A 401 -42.45 13.48 -7.45
CA THR A 401 -41.50 13.35 -8.58
C THR A 401 -41.75 12.12 -9.46
N GLY A 402 -42.64 11.21 -9.04
CA GLY A 402 -42.88 9.94 -9.74
C GLY A 402 -41.76 8.91 -9.57
N ASN A 403 -40.78 9.16 -8.69
CA ASN A 403 -39.68 8.23 -8.43
C ASN A 403 -40.07 7.11 -7.46
N GLN A 404 -39.39 5.97 -7.56
CA GLN A 404 -39.56 4.90 -6.58
C GLN A 404 -38.91 5.29 -5.23
N MET A 405 -39.59 5.01 -4.12
CA MET A 405 -39.11 5.29 -2.77
C MET A 405 -37.71 4.70 -2.50
N ARG A 406 -37.48 3.46 -2.95
CA ARG A 406 -36.20 2.76 -2.79
C ARG A 406 -35.07 3.42 -3.57
N GLN A 407 -35.37 3.99 -4.75
CA GLN A 407 -34.38 4.73 -5.55
C GLN A 407 -33.95 6.00 -4.84
N LEU A 408 -34.90 6.78 -4.31
CA LEU A 408 -34.58 7.98 -3.52
C LEU A 408 -33.77 7.64 -2.26
N GLN A 409 -34.11 6.55 -1.55
CA GLN A 409 -33.34 6.07 -0.40
C GLN A 409 -31.89 5.72 -0.77
N ASN A 410 -31.68 5.03 -1.88
CA ASN A 410 -30.35 4.65 -2.34
C ASN A 410 -29.53 5.88 -2.77
N SER A 411 -30.14 6.82 -3.50
CA SER A 411 -29.50 8.09 -3.87
C SER A 411 -29.11 8.89 -2.62
N LEU A 412 -30.03 9.00 -1.64
CA LEU A 412 -29.80 9.57 -0.30
C LEU A 412 -28.59 8.97 0.40
N ALA A 413 -28.56 7.64 0.50
CA ALA A 413 -27.44 6.93 1.10
C ALA A 413 -26.12 7.23 0.36
N ALA A 414 -26.14 7.26 -0.98
CA ALA A 414 -24.96 7.55 -1.79
C ALA A 414 -24.43 8.97 -1.58
N ALA A 415 -25.29 10.00 -1.51
CA ALA A 415 -24.79 11.35 -1.22
C ALA A 415 -24.32 11.53 0.22
N MET A 416 -24.96 10.88 1.19
CA MET A 416 -24.47 10.89 2.57
C MET A 416 -23.08 10.24 2.68
N MET A 417 -22.81 9.21 1.87
CA MET A 417 -21.49 8.58 1.77
C MET A 417 -20.47 9.49 1.08
N ALA A 418 -20.85 10.17 -0.01
CA ALA A 418 -20.01 11.09 -0.76
C ALA A 418 -19.76 12.43 -0.06
N ALA A 419 -20.63 12.81 0.89
CA ALA A 419 -20.50 14.06 1.63
C ALA A 419 -19.17 14.07 2.41
N PRO A 420 -18.34 15.12 2.20
CA PRO A 420 -17.00 15.20 2.75
C PRO A 420 -17.07 15.26 4.28
N LEU A 421 -16.13 14.55 4.92
CA LEU A 421 -15.95 14.66 6.36
C LEU A 421 -15.60 16.12 6.71
N ARG A 422 -16.36 16.73 7.61
CA ARG A 422 -16.07 18.09 8.09
C ARG A 422 -14.77 18.06 8.88
N SER A 423 -14.05 19.18 8.92
CA SER A 423 -12.82 19.32 9.73
C SER A 423 -13.06 19.07 11.24
N ARG A 424 -14.31 19.17 11.70
CA ARG A 424 -14.76 18.86 13.07
C ARG A 424 -15.17 17.39 13.29
N GLY A 425 -15.08 16.53 12.27
CA GLY A 425 -15.48 15.12 12.31
C GLY A 425 -16.74 14.79 11.50
N GLU A 426 -17.23 13.55 11.63
CA GLU A 426 -18.53 13.16 11.10
C GLU A 426 -19.66 13.94 11.78
N MET A 427 -20.70 14.26 11.01
CA MET A 427 -21.93 14.82 11.52
C MET A 427 -22.61 13.85 12.50
N THR A 428 -23.24 14.40 13.53
CA THR A 428 -24.12 13.64 14.43
C THR A 428 -25.35 13.15 13.66
N ASP A 429 -26.09 12.20 14.22
CA ASP A 429 -27.32 11.71 13.57
C ASP A 429 -28.34 12.85 13.37
N ASP A 430 -28.44 13.79 14.31
CA ASP A 430 -29.37 14.92 14.20
C ASP A 430 -28.90 15.94 13.15
N GLU A 431 -27.58 16.15 13.02
CA GLU A 431 -27.02 16.97 11.94
C GLU A 431 -27.24 16.33 10.57
N TRP A 432 -27.09 15.01 10.45
CA TRP A 432 -27.40 14.26 9.23
C TRP A 432 -28.88 14.31 8.89
N GLU A 433 -29.76 14.17 9.87
CA GLU A 433 -31.20 14.31 9.69
C GLU A 433 -31.56 15.71 9.18
N GLY A 434 -31.02 16.76 9.78
CA GLY A 434 -31.20 18.14 9.30
C GLY A 434 -30.69 18.34 7.87
N TRP A 435 -29.51 17.80 7.56
CA TRP A 435 -28.92 17.89 6.21
C TRP A 435 -29.75 17.16 5.16
N VAL A 436 -30.24 15.96 5.46
CA VAL A 436 -31.11 15.19 4.56
C VAL A 436 -32.40 15.97 4.28
N LEU A 437 -33.02 16.54 5.31
CA LEU A 437 -34.26 17.30 5.16
C LEU A 437 -34.06 18.58 4.33
N GLU A 438 -32.95 19.29 4.52
CA GLU A 438 -32.60 20.49 3.76
C GLU A 438 -32.27 20.18 2.30
N HIS A 439 -31.47 19.14 2.04
CA HIS A 439 -30.97 18.84 0.70
C HIS A 439 -32.00 18.07 -0.14
N MET A 440 -32.99 17.45 0.47
CA MET A 440 -34.05 16.75 -0.25
C MET A 440 -34.87 17.64 -1.21
N GLU A 441 -34.99 18.93 -0.90
CA GLU A 441 -35.78 19.86 -1.73
C GLU A 441 -35.08 20.22 -3.03
N SER A 442 -33.77 20.41 -2.97
CA SER A 442 -32.90 20.74 -4.10
C SER A 442 -32.48 19.53 -4.92
N TRP A 443 -32.80 18.31 -4.46
CA TRP A 443 -32.28 17.11 -5.09
C TRP A 443 -33.16 16.59 -6.23
N SER A 444 -32.60 16.56 -7.44
CA SER A 444 -33.09 15.73 -8.53
C SER A 444 -32.27 14.44 -8.55
N PRO A 445 -32.90 13.25 -8.51
CA PRO A 445 -32.19 11.98 -8.58
C PRO A 445 -31.49 11.76 -9.93
#